data_AF-A0AAD7GZG7-F1
#
_entry.id   AF-A0AAD7GZG7-F1
#
_cell.length_a   1.000
_cell.length_b   1.000
_cell.length_c   1.000
_cell.angle_alpha   90.00
_cell.angle_beta   90.00
_cell.angle_gamma   90.00
#
_symmetry.space_group_name_H-M   'P 1'
#
loop_
_entity.id
_entity.type
_entity.pdbx_description
1 polymer ?
#
loop_
_entity_poly.entity_id
_entity_poly.type
_entity_poly.pdbx_seq_one_letter_code
_entity_poly.pdbx_strand_id
1 'polypeptide(L)'
;MLCVRQCMDTLTTLDITGEYLNFEVVQDILLTIADRPLRNLNVGVTCLSPQLVDLLAEYLPILTKLSLRIRAVSADRHEPPMFIGASRMQKQSQVERFRAEMATREYEGWGLREVGVWKYTSKLQYQGWCVDILRDSLGQD
;
A
#
# COMPACT_ATOMS: atom_id res chain seq x y z
N MET A 1 -2.47 23.70 5.85
CA MET A 1 -1.28 22.89 5.52
C MET A 1 0.05 23.67 5.62
N LEU A 2 0.21 24.63 6.55
CA LEU A 2 1.46 25.39 6.70
C LEU A 2 2.53 24.64 7.52
N CYS A 3 2.14 23.81 8.49
CA CYS A 3 3.07 23.10 9.37
C CYS A 3 3.83 21.96 8.68
N VAL A 4 3.30 21.39 7.59
CA VAL A 4 3.99 20.31 6.86
C VAL A 4 5.19 20.87 6.10
N ARG A 5 5.09 22.07 5.52
CA ARG A 5 6.15 22.67 4.70
C ARG A 5 7.43 23.03 5.47
N GLN A 6 7.35 23.34 6.76
CA GLN A 6 8.51 23.77 7.56
C GLN A 6 9.38 22.62 8.07
N CYS A 7 8.89 21.37 8.05
CA CYS A 7 9.64 20.20 8.52
C CYS A 7 9.74 19.09 7.46
N MET A 8 9.48 19.38 6.18
CA MET A 8 9.51 18.35 5.13
C MET A 8 10.89 17.71 4.98
N ASP A 9 11.97 18.47 5.18
CA ASP A 9 13.33 17.98 4.97
C ASP A 9 13.79 16.99 6.05
N THR A 10 13.09 16.94 7.20
CA THR A 10 13.38 16.02 8.32
C THR A 10 12.28 14.98 8.53
N LEU A 11 11.26 14.96 7.67
CA LEU A 11 10.13 14.07 7.80
C LEU A 11 10.54 12.62 7.46
N THR A 12 10.79 11.83 8.50
CA THR A 12 11.12 10.41 8.37
C THR A 12 9.90 9.50 8.49
N THR A 13 8.81 9.99 9.08
CA THR A 13 7.59 9.23 9.32
C THR A 13 6.36 10.03 8.88
N LEU A 14 5.50 9.40 8.10
CA LEU A 14 4.23 9.98 7.66
C LEU A 14 3.10 8.99 7.98
N ASP A 15 2.10 9.50 8.69
CA ASP A 15 0.91 8.73 9.05
C ASP A 15 -0.34 9.45 8.52
N ILE A 16 -1.08 8.76 7.64
CA ILE A 16 -2.32 9.22 7.03
C ILE A 16 -3.39 8.17 7.32
N THR A 17 -4.00 8.26 8.51
CA THR A 17 -4.88 7.21 9.04
C THR A 17 -6.33 7.61 9.31
N GLY A 18 -6.79 8.77 8.82
CA GLY A 18 -8.16 9.24 9.00
C GLY A 18 -9.17 8.72 7.97
N GLU A 19 -8.74 8.55 6.71
CA GLU A 19 -9.61 8.15 5.61
C GLU A 19 -8.93 7.13 4.69
N TYR A 20 -9.75 6.40 3.93
CA TYR A 20 -9.26 5.50 2.90
C TYR A 20 -9.11 6.25 1.59
N LEU A 21 -7.87 6.52 1.22
CA LEU A 21 -7.55 7.29 0.02
C LEU A 21 -7.73 6.43 -1.23
N ASN A 22 -8.13 7.04 -2.34
CA ASN A 22 -8.09 6.39 -3.65
C ASN A 22 -6.66 6.46 -4.21
N PHE A 23 -6.44 5.80 -5.35
CA PHE A 23 -5.13 5.72 -5.97
C PHE A 23 -4.57 7.10 -6.33
N GLU A 24 -5.41 7.96 -6.91
CA GLU A 24 -5.03 9.29 -7.40
C GLU A 24 -4.54 10.19 -6.25
N VAL A 25 -5.26 10.19 -5.12
CA VAL A 25 -4.86 11.00 -3.96
C VAL A 25 -3.56 10.47 -3.34
N VAL A 26 -3.36 9.15 -3.29
CA VAL A 26 -2.09 8.59 -2.81
C VAL A 26 -0.96 8.97 -3.75
N GLN A 27 -1.16 8.90 -5.07
CA GLN A 27 -0.20 9.32 -6.06
C GLN A 27 0.20 10.79 -5.89
N ASP A 28 -0.78 11.70 -5.75
CA ASP A 28 -0.51 13.13 -5.54
C ASP A 28 0.30 13.39 -4.27
N ILE A 29 -0.01 12.67 -3.19
CA ILE A 29 0.74 12.74 -1.93
C ILE A 29 2.18 12.25 -2.14
N LEU A 30 2.35 11.12 -2.82
CA LEU A 30 3.67 10.53 -3.07
C LEU A 30 4.53 11.43 -3.96
N LEU A 31 3.96 12.04 -5.01
CA LEU A 31 4.63 13.06 -5.82
C LEU A 31 5.07 14.26 -4.99
N THR A 32 4.31 14.64 -3.96
CA THR A 32 4.67 15.75 -3.08
C THR A 32 5.83 15.41 -2.13
N ILE A 33 6.06 14.13 -1.83
CA ILE A 33 7.03 13.66 -0.84
C ILE A 33 8.14 12.77 -1.40
N ALA A 34 8.21 12.58 -2.72
CA ALA A 34 9.15 11.68 -3.39
C ALA A 34 10.62 11.94 -3.04
N ASP A 35 11.02 13.22 -3.02
CA ASP A 35 12.40 13.62 -2.73
C ASP A 35 12.70 13.69 -1.22
N ARG A 36 11.81 13.18 -0.37
CA ARG A 36 11.94 13.29 1.09
C ARG A 36 12.57 12.04 1.67
N PRO A 37 13.34 12.16 2.77
CA PRO A 37 13.98 11.02 3.42
C PRO A 37 13.00 10.15 4.23
N LEU A 38 11.84 9.83 3.65
CA LEU A 38 10.77 9.11 4.33
C LEU A 38 11.17 7.64 4.53
N ARG A 39 11.17 7.21 5.79
CA ARG A 39 11.52 5.85 6.21
C ARG A 39 10.31 5.04 6.62
N ASN A 40 9.29 5.70 7.15
CA ASN A 40 8.10 5.04 7.69
C ASN A 40 6.85 5.66 7.07
N LEU A 41 6.01 4.84 6.45
CA LEU A 41 4.73 5.25 5.90
C LEU A 41 3.62 4.39 6.50
N ASN A 42 2.61 5.06 7.05
CA ASN A 42 1.35 4.44 7.44
C ASN A 42 0.21 5.12 6.69
N VAL A 43 -0.54 4.38 5.87
CA VAL A 43 -1.57 4.97 5.00
C VAL A 43 -2.79 4.06 4.87
N GLY A 44 -3.96 4.69 4.89
CA GLY A 44 -5.22 4.06 4.51
C GLY A 44 -5.50 4.17 3.03
N VAL A 45 -5.70 3.05 2.33
CA VAL A 45 -6.02 3.00 0.90
C VAL A 45 -7.27 2.16 0.63
N THR A 46 -8.16 2.67 -0.21
CA THR A 46 -9.43 2.00 -0.52
C THR A 46 -9.17 0.64 -1.14
N CYS A 47 -8.22 0.59 -2.08
CA CYS A 47 -7.84 -0.63 -2.77
C CYS A 47 -6.32 -0.74 -2.81
N LEU A 48 -5.80 -1.90 -2.43
CA LEU A 48 -4.42 -2.27 -2.72
C LEU A 48 -4.37 -2.94 -4.09
N SER A 49 -3.71 -2.30 -5.04
CA SER A 49 -3.43 -2.89 -6.35
C SER A 49 -1.91 -2.99 -6.55
N PRO A 50 -1.44 -3.84 -7.49
CA PRO A 50 -0.03 -3.95 -7.79
C PRO A 50 0.58 -2.61 -8.22
N GLN A 51 -0.16 -1.81 -8.99
CA GLN A 51 0.26 -0.48 -9.44
C GLN A 51 0.46 0.50 -8.28
N LEU A 52 -0.24 0.32 -7.15
CA LEU A 52 0.00 1.13 -5.96
C LEU A 52 1.33 0.75 -5.30
N VAL A 53 1.67 -0.53 -5.29
CA VAL A 53 2.95 -1.03 -4.77
C VAL A 53 4.09 -0.55 -5.68
N ASP A 54 3.91 -0.62 -7.00
CA ASP A 54 4.84 -0.09 -8.00
C ASP A 54 5.15 1.38 -7.71
N LEU A 55 4.11 2.18 -7.45
CA LEU A 55 4.23 3.60 -7.14
C LEU A 55 4.94 3.84 -5.80
N LEU A 56 4.66 3.03 -4.78
CA LEU A 56 5.36 3.14 -3.49
C LEU A 56 6.85 2.80 -3.61
N ALA A 57 7.21 1.79 -4.39
CA ALA A 57 8.59 1.40 -4.63
C ALA A 57 9.35 2.46 -5.44
N GLU A 58 8.72 3.01 -6.48
CA GLU A 58 9.29 4.06 -7.34
C GLU A 58 9.56 5.35 -6.59
N TYR A 59 8.56 5.87 -5.85
CA TYR A 59 8.66 7.18 -5.22
C TYR A 59 9.26 7.15 -3.81
N LEU A 60 9.27 6.00 -3.14
CA LEU A 60 9.84 5.85 -1.80
C LEU A 60 10.85 4.68 -1.75
N PRO A 61 11.92 4.72 -2.56
CA PRO A 61 12.87 3.61 -2.68
C PRO A 61 13.61 3.33 -1.36
N ILE A 62 13.70 4.32 -0.48
CA ILE A 62 14.42 4.24 0.80
C ILE A 62 13.52 3.95 2.00
N LEU A 63 12.24 3.67 1.76
CA LEU A 63 11.24 3.34 2.77
C LEU A 63 11.63 2.05 3.48
N THR A 64 11.74 2.06 4.80
CA THR A 64 12.09 0.88 5.60
C THR A 64 10.87 0.20 6.21
N LYS A 65 9.78 0.96 6.43
CA LYS A 65 8.56 0.48 7.06
C LYS A 65 7.32 0.96 6.34
N LEU A 66 6.47 0.02 5.94
CA LEU A 66 5.19 0.26 5.29
C LEU A 66 4.06 -0.39 6.10
N SER A 67 3.07 0.42 6.48
CA SER A 67 1.83 -0.04 7.10
C SER A 67 0.65 0.39 6.25
N LEU A 68 -0.05 -0.57 5.64
CA LEU A 68 -1.21 -0.33 4.79
C LEU A 68 -2.48 -0.73 5.52
N ARG A 69 -3.45 0.19 5.59
CA ARG A 69 -4.83 -0.14 5.92
C ARG A 69 -5.63 -0.20 4.64
N ILE A 70 -6.18 -1.36 4.30
CA ILE A 70 -6.87 -1.61 3.03
C ILE A 70 -8.36 -1.91 3.27
N ARG A 71 -9.24 -1.57 2.32
CA ARG A 71 -10.61 -2.12 2.29
C ARG A 71 -10.70 -3.37 1.44
N ALA A 72 -9.96 -3.42 0.35
CA ALA A 72 -9.95 -4.52 -0.60
C ALA A 72 -8.63 -4.59 -1.37
N VAL A 73 -8.45 -5.65 -2.15
CA VAL A 73 -7.39 -5.76 -3.16
C VAL A 73 -7.97 -5.70 -4.57
N SER A 74 -7.19 -5.38 -5.60
CA SER A 74 -7.62 -5.53 -6.99
C SER A 74 -6.42 -5.82 -7.87
N ALA A 75 -6.61 -6.59 -8.94
CA ALA A 75 -5.55 -6.90 -9.89
C ALA A 75 -5.11 -5.67 -10.71
N ASP A 76 -6.01 -4.71 -10.86
CA ASP A 76 -5.77 -3.47 -11.59
C ASP A 76 -6.35 -2.27 -10.83
N ARG A 77 -5.69 -1.11 -10.91
CA ARG A 77 -6.12 0.12 -10.23
C ARG A 77 -7.47 0.65 -10.73
N HIS A 78 -7.82 0.38 -11.98
CA HIS A 78 -9.08 0.78 -12.61
C HIS A 78 -10.18 -0.27 -12.42
N GLU A 79 -9.84 -1.47 -11.93
CA GLU A 79 -10.80 -2.51 -11.65
C GLU A 79 -11.39 -2.33 -10.25
N PRO A 80 -12.70 -2.10 -10.10
CA PRO A 80 -13.31 -1.93 -8.79
C PRO A 80 -13.31 -3.24 -7.99
N PRO A 81 -13.18 -3.18 -6.65
CA PRO A 81 -13.35 -4.34 -5.79
C PRO A 81 -14.72 -5.02 -5.98
N MET A 82 -14.70 -6.33 -6.17
CA MET A 82 -15.89 -7.17 -6.30
C MET A 82 -16.15 -7.94 -5.01
N PHE A 83 -17.38 -7.83 -4.50
CA PHE A 83 -17.82 -8.51 -3.28
C PHE A 83 -18.90 -9.57 -3.58
N ILE A 84 -19.03 -10.55 -2.69
CA ILE A 84 -20.02 -11.62 -2.80
C ILE A 84 -21.31 -11.19 -2.10
N GLY A 85 -22.33 -10.79 -2.87
CA GLY A 85 -23.64 -10.40 -2.36
C GLY A 85 -23.58 -9.21 -1.39
N ALA A 86 -24.40 -9.23 -0.34
CA ALA A 86 -24.37 -8.22 0.73
C ALA A 86 -23.21 -8.40 1.72
N SER A 87 -22.40 -9.45 1.57
CA SER A 87 -21.26 -9.67 2.45
C SER A 87 -20.10 -8.75 2.07
N ARG A 88 -19.33 -8.28 3.06
CA ARG A 88 -18.06 -7.58 2.82
C ARG A 88 -16.92 -8.54 2.43
N MET A 89 -17.24 -9.77 2.01
CA MET A 89 -16.27 -10.75 1.52
C MET A 89 -15.97 -10.49 0.06
N GLN A 90 -14.68 -10.42 -0.24
CA GLN A 90 -14.20 -10.19 -1.59
C GLN A 90 -14.31 -11.47 -2.43
N LYS A 91 -14.61 -11.34 -3.72
CA LYS A 91 -14.61 -12.48 -4.64
C LYS A 91 -13.21 -13.09 -4.71
N GLN A 92 -13.16 -14.41 -4.49
CA GLN A 92 -11.92 -15.18 -4.49
C GLN A 92 -11.13 -15.04 -5.80
N SER A 93 -11.82 -15.03 -6.95
CA SER A 93 -11.19 -14.85 -8.26
C SER A 93 -10.47 -13.52 -8.43
N GLN A 94 -10.92 -12.44 -7.78
CA GLN A 94 -10.23 -11.16 -7.81
C GLN A 94 -8.98 -11.17 -6.94
N VAL A 95 -9.04 -11.85 -5.78
CA VAL A 95 -7.87 -12.06 -4.92
C VAL A 95 -6.82 -12.87 -5.66
N GLU A 96 -7.21 -13.94 -6.35
CA GLU A 96 -6.30 -14.78 -7.14
C GLU A 96 -5.65 -14.02 -8.29
N ARG A 97 -6.39 -13.17 -9.01
CA ARG A 97 -5.81 -12.32 -10.04
C ARG A 97 -4.83 -11.31 -9.47
N PHE A 98 -5.15 -10.69 -8.33
CA PHE A 98 -4.20 -9.83 -7.61
C PHE A 98 -2.91 -10.58 -7.24
N ARG A 99 -3.03 -11.81 -6.73
CA ARG A 99 -1.87 -12.65 -6.41
C ARG A 99 -1.03 -12.95 -7.63
N ALA A 100 -1.67 -13.35 -8.73
CA ALA A 100 -0.99 -13.66 -9.98
C ALA A 100 -0.22 -12.45 -10.50
N GLU A 101 -0.83 -11.27 -10.48
CA GLU A 101 -0.17 -10.02 -10.88
C GLU A 101 1.00 -9.65 -9.97
N MET A 102 0.85 -9.77 -8.65
CA MET A 102 1.95 -9.46 -7.73
C MET A 102 3.12 -10.44 -7.89
N ALA A 103 2.85 -11.70 -8.21
CA ALA A 103 3.89 -12.72 -8.40
C ALA A 103 4.80 -12.46 -9.62
N THR A 104 4.41 -11.59 -10.55
CA THR A 104 5.24 -11.20 -11.70
C THR A 104 6.09 -9.96 -11.44
N ARG A 105 6.06 -9.40 -10.22
CA ARG A 105 6.71 -8.14 -9.89
C ARG A 105 7.87 -8.37 -8.93
N GLU A 106 8.96 -7.69 -9.21
CA GLU A 106 10.17 -7.67 -8.40
C GLU A 106 10.52 -6.20 -8.14
N TYR A 107 10.79 -5.87 -6.89
CA TYR A 107 11.10 -4.51 -6.46
C TYR A 107 12.56 -4.40 -6.05
N GLU A 108 13.45 -4.64 -6.99
CA GLU A 108 14.89 -4.53 -6.75
C GLU A 108 15.27 -3.13 -6.24
N GLY A 109 16.09 -3.09 -5.19
CA GLY A 109 16.55 -1.84 -4.59
C GLY A 109 15.54 -1.14 -3.68
N TRP A 110 14.30 -1.65 -3.54
CA TRP A 110 13.37 -1.11 -2.56
C TRP A 110 13.79 -1.49 -1.13
N GLY A 111 14.16 -0.49 -0.33
CA GLY A 111 14.73 -0.64 1.02
C GLY A 111 13.75 -1.13 2.10
N LEU A 112 12.61 -1.69 1.72
CA LEU A 112 11.54 -2.09 2.62
C LEU A 112 11.96 -3.31 3.44
N ARG A 113 11.79 -3.22 4.77
CA ARG A 113 12.15 -4.27 5.74
C ARG A 113 10.96 -4.74 6.56
N GLU A 114 10.08 -3.80 6.90
CA GLU A 114 8.88 -4.06 7.66
C GLU A 114 7.65 -3.72 6.81
N VAL A 115 6.79 -4.72 6.60
CA VAL A 115 5.50 -4.52 5.94
C VAL A 115 4.38 -5.04 6.81
N GLY A 116 3.30 -4.27 6.92
CA GLY A 116 2.08 -4.66 7.61
C GLY A 116 0.87 -4.30 6.77
N VAL A 117 -0.02 -5.25 6.53
CA VAL A 117 -1.27 -5.02 5.81
C VAL A 117 -2.45 -5.35 6.70
N TRP A 118 -3.38 -4.42 6.83
CA TRP A 118 -4.50 -4.49 7.76
C TRP A 118 -5.80 -4.22 7.03
N LYS A 119 -6.82 -5.05 7.24
CA LYS A 119 -8.15 -4.86 6.66
C LYS A 119 -9.14 -4.47 7.75
N TYR A 120 -9.92 -3.41 7.52
CA TYR A 120 -10.99 -3.02 8.45
C TYR A 120 -12.32 -3.59 7.99
N THR A 121 -12.85 -4.53 8.77
CA THR A 121 -14.21 -5.07 8.56
C THR A 121 -15.12 -4.58 9.68
N SER A 122 -15.11 -5.26 10.82
CA SER A 122 -15.68 -4.85 12.12
C SER A 122 -14.61 -4.64 13.19
N LYS A 123 -13.43 -5.22 12.98
CA LYS A 123 -12.19 -5.01 13.72
C LYS A 123 -11.04 -4.92 12.73
N LEU A 124 -9.93 -4.34 13.16
CA LEU A 124 -8.71 -4.32 12.37
C LEU A 124 -8.12 -5.73 12.33
N GLN A 125 -7.98 -6.32 11.14
CA GLN A 125 -7.49 -7.67 10.94
C GLN A 125 -6.22 -7.67 10.11
N TYR A 126 -5.16 -8.26 10.64
CA TYR A 126 -3.90 -8.46 9.92
C TYR A 126 -4.11 -9.40 8.72
N GLN A 127 -3.58 -9.02 7.56
CA GLN A 127 -3.65 -9.78 6.31
C GLN A 127 -2.28 -10.40 6.02
N GLY A 128 -1.93 -11.46 6.76
CA GLY A 128 -0.63 -12.13 6.63
C GLY A 128 -0.30 -12.54 5.20
N TRP A 129 -1.29 -13.10 4.49
CA TRP A 129 -1.12 -13.49 3.10
C TRP A 129 -0.75 -12.33 2.15
N CYS A 130 -1.21 -11.10 2.40
CA CYS A 130 -0.78 -9.94 1.61
C CYS A 130 0.66 -9.56 1.93
N VAL A 131 1.04 -9.67 3.20
CA VAL A 131 2.41 -9.40 3.66
C VAL A 131 3.38 -10.39 3.04
N ASP A 132 3.03 -11.67 3.01
CA ASP A 132 3.87 -12.72 2.42
C ASP A 132 4.14 -12.42 0.94
N ILE A 133 3.09 -12.10 0.16
CA ILE A 133 3.24 -11.71 -1.25
C ILE A 133 4.15 -10.49 -1.44
N LEU A 134 3.98 -9.46 -0.61
CA LEU A 134 4.82 -8.27 -0.71
C LEU A 134 6.28 -8.59 -0.35
N ARG A 135 6.52 -9.48 0.61
CA ARG A 135 7.88 -9.92 0.96
C ARG A 135 8.53 -10.75 -0.13
N ASP A 136 7.77 -11.66 -0.73
CA ASP A 136 8.24 -12.48 -1.85
C ASP A 136 8.71 -11.57 -3.00
N SER A 137 7.97 -10.50 -3.30
CA SER A 137 8.34 -9.52 -4.34
C SER A 137 9.57 -8.64 -4.01
N LEU A 138 10.05 -8.66 -2.77
CA LEU A 138 11.28 -7.95 -2.35
C LEU A 138 12.54 -8.82 -2.51
N GLY A 139 12.41 -10.11 -2.80
CA GLY A 139 13.55 -11.04 -2.89
C GLY A 139 14.30 -11.20 -1.55
N GLN A 140 13.62 -11.02 -0.42
CA GLN A 140 14.21 -11.18 0.92
C GLN A 140 13.88 -12.59 1.46
N ASP A 141 14.78 -13.54 1.22
CA ASP A 141 14.81 -14.85 1.89
C ASP A 141 15.39 -14.76 3.32
#